data_AF-A0A651DWH6-F1
#
_entry.id   AF-A0A651DWH6-F1
#
_cell.length_a   1.000
_cell.length_b   1.000
_cell.length_c   1.000
_cell.angle_alpha   90.00
_cell.angle_beta   90.00
_cell.angle_gamma   90.00
#
_symmetry.space_group_name_H-M   'P 1'
#
loop_
_entity.id
_entity.type
_entity.pdbx_description
1 polymer ?
#
loop_
_entity_poly.entity_id
_entity_poly.type
_entity_poly.pdbx_seq_one_letter_code
_entity_poly.pdbx_strand_id
1 'polypeptide(L)'
;MVCRLAIMTLISRRSPMKKLVLIPLDERPCNVMYPQMMFNDDDVQLVLPGRAMLGDKKKPADFDALAAFLLREAADADGVVVSIDMLVYGGIVPSRLHHTAEHVLKTRFDVLRQLRLNHPNLTIYAFDLVMRCPQYNSSDEEPDYYDTHGRAIFETGYLGHRMELELATPEERSRYATLSVPRPDLADYLHRRAVNLALNLETVHLVDTGVIDFLVVPQDDAARHGYTAKDQALIQSAVDRAGLSDRVLVYPGADEVANTLLARHLCRLHGLNPSFFIDYPAPGSAQTIPLLEDRPLDETVRLQINAAGGRTVESLEEADIALFVNASATLMAKSSVIGLPRDAGLTVLRDMTSFIKRMKTVIEDHHKPVVVADVATLNGADHELIDRMQDAGLLMQLAGYAGWNTSSNTLGTAIPMGITYFKRGVNRMHQACLCSRYVEDYAYMSHVRSETTLALKSLGVVNGHIDPHDERVTAFIKDGLERFMKTYLPSIAVACTIEDVWLPWRRLFEIGLTIHLKP
;
A
#
# COMPACT_ATOMS: atom_id res chain seq x y z
N MET A 1 -27.07 -45.73 -44.97
CA MET A 1 -27.35 -44.36 -44.47
C MET A 1 -26.42 -44.13 -43.29
N VAL A 2 -25.20 -43.63 -43.56
CA VAL A 2 -24.14 -43.48 -42.56
C VAL A 2 -24.01 -41.99 -42.25
N CYS A 3 -24.42 -41.60 -41.04
CA CYS A 3 -24.24 -40.24 -40.52
C CYS A 3 -22.76 -39.96 -40.28
N ARG A 4 -22.20 -38.96 -40.98
CA ARG A 4 -20.90 -38.37 -40.64
C ARG A 4 -21.11 -37.33 -39.55
N LEU A 5 -20.63 -37.64 -38.35
CA LEU A 5 -20.48 -36.68 -37.26
C LEU A 5 -19.23 -35.83 -37.55
N ALA A 6 -19.42 -34.54 -37.83
CA ALA A 6 -18.32 -33.59 -37.95
C ALA A 6 -17.91 -33.12 -36.54
N ILE A 7 -16.73 -33.56 -36.09
CA ILE A 7 -16.09 -33.03 -34.89
C ILE A 7 -15.47 -31.69 -35.29
N MET A 8 -16.13 -30.59 -34.94
CA MET A 8 -15.53 -29.25 -34.97
C MET A 8 -14.58 -29.13 -33.77
N THR A 9 -13.29 -29.24 -34.02
CA THR A 9 -12.25 -28.89 -33.05
C THR A 9 -12.25 -27.37 -32.88
N LEU A 10 -12.87 -26.85 -31.82
CA LEU A 10 -12.68 -25.47 -31.39
C LEU A 10 -11.23 -25.33 -30.92
N ILE A 11 -10.36 -24.86 -31.81
CA ILE A 11 -9.07 -24.30 -31.42
C ILE A 11 -9.40 -23.00 -30.68
N SER A 12 -9.40 -23.06 -29.35
CA SER A 12 -9.43 -21.87 -28.50
C SER A 12 -8.20 -21.02 -28.86
N ARG A 13 -8.40 -19.97 -29.64
CA ARG A 13 -7.39 -18.92 -29.82
C ARG A 13 -7.24 -18.25 -28.45
N ARG A 14 -6.15 -18.54 -27.73
CA ARG A 14 -5.78 -17.76 -26.54
C ARG A 14 -5.75 -16.30 -26.95
N SER A 15 -6.46 -15.45 -26.20
CA SER A 15 -6.37 -14.00 -26.35
C SER A 15 -4.89 -13.58 -26.25
N PRO A 16 -4.43 -12.59 -27.02
CA PRO A 16 -3.07 -12.11 -26.89
C PRO A 16 -2.84 -11.59 -25.46
N MET A 17 -1.71 -12.00 -24.88
CA MET A 17 -1.26 -11.60 -23.54
C MET A 17 -1.22 -10.07 -23.45
N LYS A 18 -1.78 -9.52 -22.37
CA LYS A 18 -1.82 -8.09 -22.12
C LYS A 18 -0.53 -7.61 -21.48
N LYS A 19 0.03 -6.50 -21.94
CA LYS A 19 1.27 -5.94 -21.37
C LYS A 19 0.95 -4.71 -20.52
N LEU A 20 1.31 -4.76 -19.25
CA LEU A 20 1.29 -3.61 -18.34
C LEU A 20 2.71 -3.23 -17.95
N VAL A 21 3.00 -1.93 -17.93
CA VAL A 21 4.28 -1.39 -17.47
C VAL A 21 4.08 -0.67 -16.15
N LEU A 22 4.93 -0.96 -15.16
CA LEU A 22 4.92 -0.30 -13.86
C LEU A 22 6.27 0.38 -13.60
N ILE A 23 6.23 1.70 -13.33
CA ILE A 23 7.31 2.39 -12.63
C ILE A 23 6.93 2.41 -11.14
N PRO A 24 7.59 1.58 -10.29
CA PRO A 24 7.22 1.43 -8.88
C PRO A 24 7.63 2.66 -8.06
N LEU A 25 7.07 2.80 -6.85
CA LEU A 25 7.38 3.91 -5.93
C LEU A 25 8.83 3.91 -5.42
N ASP A 26 9.34 2.71 -5.16
CA ASP A 26 10.72 2.42 -4.79
C ASP A 26 11.04 0.93 -5.06
N GLU A 27 12.22 0.49 -4.63
CA GLU A 27 12.74 -0.85 -4.86
C GLU A 27 12.33 -1.90 -3.80
N ARG A 28 11.48 -1.54 -2.83
CA ARG A 28 11.07 -2.45 -1.76
C ARG A 28 10.11 -3.55 -2.27
N PRO A 29 10.04 -4.70 -1.58
CA PRO A 29 9.16 -5.80 -1.95
C PRO A 29 7.69 -5.41 -2.14
N CYS A 30 7.15 -4.51 -1.31
CA CYS A 30 5.77 -4.04 -1.43
C CYS A 30 5.49 -3.32 -2.77
N ASN A 31 6.49 -2.65 -3.34
CA ASN A 31 6.36 -1.87 -4.58
C ASN A 31 6.77 -2.63 -5.84
N VAL A 32 7.50 -3.74 -5.70
CA VAL A 32 8.00 -4.55 -6.84
C VAL A 32 7.38 -5.95 -6.83
N MET A 33 7.52 -6.68 -5.74
CA MET A 33 7.12 -8.09 -5.67
C MET A 33 5.61 -8.26 -5.53
N TYR A 34 4.93 -7.44 -4.71
CA TYR A 34 3.49 -7.60 -4.53
C TYR A 34 2.74 -7.40 -5.85
N PRO A 35 3.04 -6.34 -6.65
CA PRO A 35 2.51 -6.22 -8.00
C PRO A 35 2.77 -7.45 -8.86
N GLN A 36 4.01 -7.97 -8.87
CA GLN A 36 4.34 -9.15 -9.68
C GLN A 36 3.55 -10.39 -9.25
N MET A 37 3.44 -10.64 -7.95
CA MET A 37 2.70 -11.78 -7.39
C MET A 37 1.20 -11.71 -7.69
N MET A 38 0.62 -10.52 -7.75
CA MET A 38 -0.82 -10.34 -7.99
C MET A 38 -1.17 -10.28 -9.48
N PHE A 39 -0.32 -9.66 -10.32
CA PHE A 39 -0.71 -9.27 -11.68
C PHE A 39 0.06 -9.97 -12.79
N ASN A 40 1.25 -10.53 -12.56
CA ASN A 40 2.09 -11.12 -13.62
C ASN A 40 1.78 -12.61 -13.84
N ASP A 41 0.85 -12.92 -14.74
CA ASP A 41 0.37 -14.28 -15.02
C ASP A 41 0.29 -14.60 -16.52
N ASP A 42 -0.42 -15.67 -16.87
CA ASP A 42 -0.57 -16.12 -18.27
C ASP A 42 -1.44 -15.16 -19.13
N ASP A 43 -2.23 -14.28 -18.52
CA ASP A 43 -3.14 -13.32 -19.19
C ASP A 43 -2.50 -11.91 -19.25
N VAL A 44 -1.74 -11.53 -18.23
CA VAL A 44 -1.10 -10.22 -18.07
C VAL A 44 0.40 -10.38 -17.80
N GLN A 45 1.22 -9.82 -18.68
CA GLN A 45 2.64 -9.58 -18.44
C GLN A 45 2.84 -8.23 -17.75
N LEU A 46 3.41 -8.24 -16.54
CA LEU A 46 3.82 -7.03 -15.85
C LEU A 46 5.33 -6.79 -16.03
N VAL A 47 5.69 -5.65 -16.62
CA VAL A 47 7.08 -5.27 -16.90
C VAL A 47 7.48 -4.11 -15.99
N LEU A 48 8.62 -4.27 -15.29
CA LEU A 48 9.19 -3.28 -14.37
C LEU A 48 10.64 -2.98 -14.74
N PRO A 49 11.18 -1.80 -14.37
CA PRO A 49 12.61 -1.51 -14.49
C PRO A 49 13.44 -2.54 -13.74
N GLY A 50 14.62 -2.86 -14.27
CA GLY A 50 15.58 -3.68 -13.53
C GLY A 50 16.04 -2.98 -12.26
N ARG A 51 16.38 -3.74 -11.21
CA ARG A 51 16.79 -3.20 -9.89
C ARG A 51 17.89 -2.14 -9.96
N ALA A 52 18.84 -2.26 -10.89
CA ALA A 52 19.93 -1.30 -11.07
C ALA A 52 19.47 0.08 -11.62
N MET A 53 18.28 0.17 -12.20
CA MET A 53 17.69 1.43 -12.67
C MET A 53 16.92 2.16 -11.57
N LEU A 54 16.46 1.44 -10.54
CA LEU A 54 15.72 1.99 -9.40
C LEU A 54 16.66 2.67 -8.40
N GLY A 55 16.07 3.45 -7.48
CA GLY A 55 16.78 4.00 -6.33
C GLY A 55 17.26 2.92 -5.35
N ASP A 56 18.07 3.36 -4.38
CA ASP A 56 18.47 2.54 -3.22
C ASP A 56 18.32 3.40 -1.95
N LYS A 57 17.16 3.27 -1.30
CA LYS A 57 16.74 4.09 -0.16
C LYS A 57 16.96 5.60 -0.42
N LYS A 58 17.99 6.23 0.14
CA LYS A 58 18.32 7.65 -0.04
C LYS A 58 18.97 7.98 -1.38
N LYS A 59 19.48 6.97 -2.09
CA LYS A 59 20.11 7.16 -3.40
C LYS A 59 19.02 7.23 -4.48
N PRO A 60 18.95 8.31 -5.27
CA PRO A 60 17.99 8.40 -6.36
C PRO A 60 18.29 7.40 -7.48
N ALA A 61 17.23 7.03 -8.21
CA ALA A 61 17.27 6.25 -9.43
C ALA A 61 18.05 6.94 -10.58
N ASP A 62 18.33 6.17 -11.63
CA ASP A 62 18.87 6.70 -12.89
C ASP A 62 17.73 7.23 -13.77
N PHE A 63 17.59 8.56 -13.79
CA PHE A 63 16.49 9.24 -14.49
C PHE A 63 16.46 8.95 -16.00
N ASP A 64 17.63 8.92 -16.66
CA ASP A 64 17.72 8.70 -18.11
C ASP A 64 17.40 7.25 -18.43
N ALA A 65 17.89 6.31 -17.62
CA ALA A 65 17.56 4.89 -17.77
C ALA A 65 16.06 4.63 -17.54
N LEU A 66 15.44 5.28 -16.55
CA LEU A 66 14.00 5.18 -16.31
C LEU A 66 13.17 5.73 -17.47
N ALA A 67 13.54 6.91 -17.99
CA ALA A 67 12.84 7.50 -19.14
C ALA A 67 12.96 6.62 -20.40
N ALA A 68 14.17 6.12 -20.68
CA ALA A 68 14.42 5.22 -21.79
C ALA A 68 13.69 3.88 -21.64
N PHE A 69 13.63 3.33 -20.42
CA PHE A 69 12.84 2.15 -20.11
C PHE A 69 11.35 2.40 -20.39
N LEU A 70 10.79 3.49 -19.87
CA LEU A 70 9.36 3.78 -20.00
C LEU A 70 8.96 3.95 -21.46
N LEU A 71 9.70 4.75 -22.25
CA LEU A 71 9.42 4.95 -23.67
C LEU A 71 9.52 3.66 -24.49
N ARG A 72 10.48 2.79 -24.16
CA ARG A 72 10.67 1.52 -24.87
C ARG A 72 9.58 0.52 -24.54
N GLU A 73 9.31 0.29 -23.25
CA GLU A 73 8.39 -0.76 -22.83
C GLU A 73 6.92 -0.38 -23.02
N ALA A 74 6.61 0.91 -23.04
CA ALA A 74 5.24 1.37 -23.27
C ALA A 74 4.84 1.38 -24.77
N ALA A 75 5.78 1.13 -25.69
CA ALA A 75 5.53 1.21 -27.13
C ALA A 75 4.48 0.20 -27.63
N ASP A 76 4.40 -0.95 -26.97
CA ASP A 76 3.49 -2.07 -27.23
C ASP A 76 2.64 -2.44 -26.00
N ALA A 77 2.60 -1.56 -24.98
CA ALA A 77 1.84 -1.81 -23.76
C ALA A 77 0.34 -1.54 -23.93
N ASP A 78 -0.49 -2.29 -23.21
CA ASP A 78 -1.92 -2.03 -23.08
C ASP A 78 -2.24 -1.02 -21.96
N GLY A 79 -1.28 -0.72 -21.09
CA GLY A 79 -1.43 0.25 -20.00
C GLY A 79 -0.13 0.51 -19.22
N VAL A 80 -0.09 1.65 -18.55
CA VAL A 80 1.05 2.09 -17.73
C VAL A 80 0.57 2.58 -16.38
N VAL A 81 1.23 2.14 -15.31
CA VAL A 81 1.16 2.73 -13.97
C VAL A 81 2.50 3.39 -13.66
N VAL A 82 2.49 4.66 -13.26
CA VAL A 82 3.72 5.41 -12.98
C VAL A 82 3.68 6.10 -11.61
N SER A 83 4.67 5.80 -10.76
CA SER A 83 5.01 6.66 -9.63
C SER A 83 5.70 7.93 -10.13
N ILE A 84 5.08 9.08 -9.88
CA ILE A 84 5.70 10.38 -10.15
C ILE A 84 6.91 10.60 -9.25
N ASP A 85 6.87 10.14 -8.00
CA ASP A 85 8.02 10.20 -7.08
C ASP A 85 9.26 9.51 -7.64
N MET A 86 9.10 8.29 -8.18
CA MET A 86 10.19 7.56 -8.82
C MET A 86 10.66 8.26 -10.10
N LEU A 87 9.73 8.70 -10.94
CA LEU A 87 10.06 9.33 -12.21
C LEU A 87 10.81 10.66 -12.03
N VAL A 88 10.36 11.47 -11.09
CA VAL A 88 10.79 12.87 -10.94
C VAL A 88 11.87 13.01 -9.89
N TYR A 89 11.86 12.24 -8.80
CA TYR A 89 12.87 12.36 -7.74
C TYR A 89 13.81 11.15 -7.66
N GLY A 90 13.44 10.03 -8.29
CA GLY A 90 14.21 8.79 -8.23
C GLY A 90 13.84 7.92 -7.03
N GLY A 91 12.69 8.18 -6.40
CA GLY A 91 12.09 7.36 -5.34
C GLY A 91 11.40 8.20 -4.27
N ILE A 92 10.63 7.54 -3.41
CA ILE A 92 9.90 8.16 -2.28
C ILE A 92 10.80 8.87 -1.26
N VAL A 93 11.96 8.30 -0.92
CA VAL A 93 12.90 8.92 0.02
C VAL A 93 13.64 10.09 -0.67
N PRO A 94 14.18 9.93 -1.90
CA PRO A 94 14.74 11.05 -2.67
C PRO A 94 13.82 12.26 -2.82
N SER A 95 12.49 12.09 -2.91
CA SER A 95 11.53 13.20 -3.00
C SER A 95 11.53 14.14 -1.77
N ARG A 96 12.11 13.68 -0.67
CA ARG A 96 12.23 14.41 0.60
C ARG A 96 13.63 14.99 0.84
N LEU A 97 14.60 14.62 0.03
CA LEU A 97 16.03 14.94 0.25
C LEU A 97 16.60 15.90 -0.79
N HIS A 98 15.92 16.12 -1.90
CA HIS A 98 16.45 16.87 -3.05
C HIS A 98 16.62 18.37 -2.80
N HIS A 99 17.56 18.98 -3.51
CA HIS A 99 17.73 20.44 -3.62
C HIS A 99 17.61 20.90 -5.08
N THR A 100 16.91 20.12 -5.91
CA THR A 100 16.83 20.35 -7.35
C THR A 100 15.85 21.48 -7.63
N ALA A 101 16.21 22.39 -8.53
CA ALA A 101 15.32 23.49 -8.91
C ALA A 101 14.03 22.97 -9.57
N GLU A 102 12.89 23.57 -9.23
CA GLU A 102 11.55 23.17 -9.70
C GLU A 102 11.48 23.01 -11.23
N HIS A 103 12.06 23.93 -12.00
CA HIS A 103 12.03 23.86 -13.47
C HIS A 103 12.75 22.64 -14.04
N VAL A 104 13.82 22.15 -13.39
CA VAL A 104 14.54 20.93 -13.78
C VAL A 104 13.74 19.68 -13.44
N LEU A 105 13.01 19.70 -12.32
CA LEU A 105 12.11 18.61 -11.97
C LEU A 105 10.93 18.54 -12.95
N LYS A 106 10.39 19.69 -13.35
CA LYS A 106 9.31 19.78 -14.34
C LYS A 106 9.67 19.21 -15.71
N THR A 107 10.93 19.31 -16.16
CA THR A 107 11.34 18.68 -17.43
C THR A 107 11.28 17.15 -17.38
N ARG A 108 11.32 16.53 -16.18
CA ARG A 108 11.21 15.07 -16.06
C ARG A 108 9.81 14.53 -16.40
N PHE A 109 8.78 15.39 -16.35
CA PHE A 109 7.44 15.02 -16.82
C PHE A 109 7.33 14.93 -18.36
N ASP A 110 8.29 15.46 -19.10
CA ASP A 110 8.22 15.51 -20.57
C ASP A 110 8.19 14.11 -21.20
N VAL A 111 8.74 13.10 -20.52
CA VAL A 111 8.62 11.70 -20.94
C VAL A 111 7.17 11.22 -20.99
N LEU A 112 6.30 11.67 -20.08
CA LEU A 112 4.87 11.32 -20.10
C LEU A 112 4.14 12.04 -21.25
N ARG A 113 4.50 13.30 -21.51
CA ARG A 113 3.98 14.05 -22.66
C ARG A 113 4.39 13.39 -23.98
N GLN A 114 5.66 13.01 -24.09
CA GLN A 114 6.19 12.28 -25.24
C GLN A 114 5.49 10.94 -25.41
N LEU A 115 5.24 10.22 -24.32
CA LEU A 115 4.53 8.95 -24.34
C LEU A 115 3.09 9.12 -24.86
N ARG A 116 2.35 10.12 -24.37
CA ARG A 116 1.00 10.44 -24.86
C ARG A 116 1.00 10.82 -26.34
N LEU A 117 1.98 11.61 -26.79
CA LEU A 117 2.11 11.99 -28.20
C LEU A 117 2.38 10.78 -29.11
N ASN A 118 3.26 9.87 -28.69
CA ASN A 118 3.62 8.68 -29.45
C ASN A 118 2.49 7.62 -29.44
N HIS A 119 1.75 7.54 -28.33
CA HIS A 119 0.70 6.54 -28.12
C HIS A 119 -0.59 7.18 -27.58
N PRO A 120 -1.37 7.89 -28.42
CA PRO A 120 -2.55 8.65 -27.97
C PRO A 120 -3.61 7.82 -27.24
N ASN A 121 -3.71 6.52 -27.55
CA ASN A 121 -4.69 5.60 -26.98
C ASN A 121 -4.17 4.79 -25.77
N LEU A 122 -2.90 4.98 -25.39
CA LEU A 122 -2.34 4.28 -24.23
C LEU A 122 -2.99 4.81 -22.95
N THR A 123 -3.47 3.91 -22.10
CA THR A 123 -3.98 4.31 -20.79
C THR A 123 -2.83 4.49 -19.80
N ILE A 124 -2.69 5.68 -19.24
CA ILE A 124 -1.65 6.05 -18.28
C ILE A 124 -2.32 6.40 -16.96
N TYR A 125 -2.10 5.59 -15.93
CA TYR A 125 -2.45 5.90 -14.56
C TYR A 125 -1.20 6.32 -13.78
N ALA A 126 -1.34 7.28 -12.88
CA ALA A 126 -0.22 7.78 -12.10
C ALA A 126 -0.57 7.90 -10.62
N PHE A 127 0.46 7.97 -9.79
CA PHE A 127 0.32 8.38 -8.41
C PHE A 127 1.49 9.24 -7.97
N ASP A 128 1.20 10.20 -7.09
CA ASP A 128 2.13 11.27 -6.71
C ASP A 128 1.89 11.66 -5.25
N LEU A 129 2.84 11.36 -4.37
CA LEU A 129 2.65 11.50 -2.94
C LEU A 129 2.64 12.98 -2.51
N VAL A 130 1.77 13.31 -1.56
CA VAL A 130 1.97 14.52 -0.76
C VAL A 130 3.17 14.29 0.14
N MET A 131 4.15 15.20 0.12
CA MET A 131 5.33 15.10 0.98
C MET A 131 4.90 14.95 2.45
N ARG A 132 5.35 13.87 3.10
CA ARG A 132 4.95 13.58 4.48
C ARG A 132 5.57 14.54 5.50
N CYS A 133 5.05 14.50 6.73
CA CYS A 133 5.58 15.21 7.88
C CYS A 133 5.60 14.28 9.10
N PRO A 134 6.63 13.43 9.25
CA PRO A 134 6.60 12.36 10.25
C PRO A 134 6.59 12.90 11.69
N GLN A 135 5.93 12.15 12.58
CA GLN A 135 5.65 12.57 13.96
C GLN A 135 6.77 12.19 14.96
N TYR A 136 7.99 11.99 14.49
CA TYR A 136 9.11 11.45 15.27
C TYR A 136 10.45 12.10 14.89
N ASN A 137 11.46 11.82 15.71
CA ASN A 137 12.84 12.16 15.44
C ASN A 137 13.56 10.93 14.86
N SER A 138 13.95 11.00 13.60
CA SER A 138 14.76 9.98 12.92
C SER A 138 15.19 10.52 11.57
N SER A 139 16.48 10.44 11.27
CA SER A 139 17.03 10.74 9.95
C SER A 139 17.12 9.51 9.04
N ASP A 140 16.49 8.37 9.38
CA ASP A 140 16.66 7.13 8.60
C ASP A 140 16.19 7.27 7.13
N GLU A 141 15.06 7.95 6.94
CA GLU A 141 14.47 8.28 5.64
C GLU A 141 14.44 9.79 5.39
N GLU A 142 14.70 10.59 6.42
CA GLU A 142 14.58 12.05 6.40
C GLU A 142 15.96 12.72 6.34
N PRO A 143 16.03 14.04 6.10
CA PRO A 143 17.27 14.81 6.22
C PRO A 143 17.89 14.70 7.60
N ASP A 144 19.21 14.89 7.71
CA ASP A 144 19.96 14.65 8.95
C ASP A 144 19.40 15.42 10.17
N TYR A 145 18.89 16.64 9.97
CA TYR A 145 18.31 17.44 11.06
C TYR A 145 17.02 16.83 11.65
N TYR A 146 16.37 15.87 10.99
CA TYR A 146 15.22 15.16 11.57
C TYR A 146 15.60 14.29 12.75
N ASP A 147 16.87 13.90 12.90
CA ASP A 147 17.34 13.13 14.05
C ASP A 147 17.09 13.86 15.38
N THR A 148 17.09 15.20 15.35
CA THR A 148 16.87 16.04 16.54
C THR A 148 15.60 16.90 16.46
N HIS A 149 15.20 17.34 15.26
CA HIS A 149 14.17 18.36 15.08
C HIS A 149 12.87 17.87 14.40
N GLY A 150 12.80 16.62 13.94
CA GLY A 150 11.67 16.10 13.16
C GLY A 150 10.31 16.26 13.86
N ARG A 151 10.24 15.86 15.13
CA ARG A 151 9.05 16.01 15.97
C ARG A 151 8.64 17.47 16.14
N ALA A 152 9.60 18.36 16.33
CA ALA A 152 9.34 19.78 16.51
C ALA A 152 8.85 20.45 15.20
N ILE A 153 9.36 20.01 14.04
CA ILE A 153 8.85 20.43 12.73
C ILE A 153 7.39 20.02 12.56
N PHE A 154 7.05 18.76 12.88
CA PHE A 154 5.67 18.29 12.85
C PHE A 154 4.76 19.10 13.77
N GLU A 155 5.15 19.29 15.03
CA GLU A 155 4.34 20.07 16.00
C GLU A 155 4.17 21.52 15.56
N THR A 156 5.18 22.12 14.93
CA THR A 156 5.09 23.48 14.35
C THR A 156 3.97 23.54 13.31
N GLY A 157 3.92 22.58 12.39
CA GLY A 157 2.88 22.52 11.38
C GLY A 157 1.50 22.24 11.98
N TYR A 158 1.41 21.20 12.81
CA TYR A 158 0.15 20.71 13.38
C TYR A 158 -0.54 21.76 14.24
N LEU A 159 0.16 22.32 15.22
CA LEU A 159 -0.39 23.32 16.12
C LEU A 159 -0.61 24.65 15.41
N GLY A 160 0.29 25.05 14.51
CA GLY A 160 0.12 26.24 13.68
C GLY A 160 -1.16 26.18 12.83
N HIS A 161 -1.39 25.06 12.15
CA HIS A 161 -2.62 24.84 11.37
C HIS A 161 -3.88 24.86 12.27
N ARG A 162 -3.84 24.24 13.46
CA ARG A 162 -4.97 24.33 14.41
C ARG A 162 -5.22 25.76 14.91
N MET A 163 -4.17 26.58 15.06
CA MET A 163 -4.32 27.99 15.41
C MET A 163 -4.94 28.79 14.27
N GLU A 164 -4.54 28.55 13.02
CA GLU A 164 -5.13 29.16 11.81
C GLU A 164 -6.64 28.84 11.70
N LEU A 165 -7.04 27.62 12.09
CA LEU A 165 -8.44 27.18 12.10
C LEU A 165 -9.23 27.57 13.36
N GLU A 166 -8.62 28.32 14.28
CA GLU A 166 -9.22 28.68 15.58
C GLU A 166 -9.60 27.47 16.47
N LEU A 167 -9.02 26.30 16.23
CA LEU A 167 -9.26 25.06 16.97
C LEU A 167 -8.27 24.86 18.15
N ALA A 168 -7.18 25.62 18.19
CA ALA A 168 -6.11 25.42 19.15
C ALA A 168 -6.51 25.78 20.60
N THR A 169 -6.30 24.84 21.54
CA THR A 169 -6.53 25.03 22.98
C THR A 169 -5.49 25.99 23.61
N PRO A 170 -5.73 26.54 24.82
CA PRO A 170 -4.72 27.35 25.52
C PRO A 170 -3.41 26.60 25.78
N GLU A 171 -3.47 25.30 26.07
CA GLU A 171 -2.29 24.45 26.26
C GLU A 171 -1.52 24.26 24.95
N GLU A 172 -2.22 24.01 23.84
CA GLU A 172 -1.62 23.90 22.51
C GLU A 172 -0.93 25.21 22.09
N ARG A 173 -1.52 26.37 22.39
CA ARG A 173 -0.90 27.69 22.12
C ARG A 173 0.36 27.92 22.96
N SER A 174 0.33 27.52 24.24
CA SER A 174 1.49 27.57 25.11
C SER A 174 2.61 26.65 24.59
N ARG A 175 2.26 25.40 24.22
CA ARG A 175 3.18 24.45 23.62
C ARG A 175 3.82 25.01 22.36
N TYR A 176 3.02 25.57 21.45
CA TYR A 176 3.49 26.18 20.20
C TYR A 176 4.51 27.30 20.46
N ALA A 177 4.26 28.17 21.45
CA ALA A 177 5.19 29.24 21.82
C ALA A 177 6.55 28.74 22.37
N THR A 178 6.62 27.49 22.84
CA THR A 178 7.87 26.87 23.33
C THR A 178 8.62 26.07 22.27
N LEU A 179 8.02 25.85 21.09
CA LEU A 179 8.67 25.08 20.03
C LEU A 179 9.89 25.84 19.51
N SER A 180 11.01 25.13 19.42
CA SER A 180 12.26 25.64 18.87
C SER A 180 12.71 24.70 17.77
N VAL A 181 12.70 25.19 16.54
CA VAL A 181 13.32 24.55 15.37
C VAL A 181 14.31 25.55 14.80
N PRO A 182 15.57 25.16 14.54
CA PRO A 182 16.51 26.06 13.88
C PRO A 182 15.92 26.59 12.57
N ARG A 183 16.03 27.91 12.36
CA ARG A 183 15.49 28.57 11.16
C ARG A 183 15.98 27.94 9.85
N PRO A 184 17.26 27.55 9.70
CA PRO A 184 17.72 26.89 8.48
C PRO A 184 16.99 25.57 8.20
N ASP A 185 16.81 24.73 9.21
CA ASP A 185 16.20 23.40 9.07
C ASP A 185 14.71 23.50 8.70
N LEU A 186 13.98 24.42 9.35
CA LEU A 186 12.58 24.66 9.00
C LEU A 186 12.44 25.27 7.61
N ALA A 187 13.33 26.20 7.24
CA ALA A 187 13.31 26.83 5.92
C ALA A 187 13.61 25.82 4.80
N ASP A 188 14.59 24.92 5.00
CA ASP A 188 14.91 23.84 4.06
C ASP A 188 13.73 22.88 3.88
N TYR A 189 13.11 22.45 4.99
CA TYR A 189 11.91 21.62 4.96
C TYR A 189 10.76 22.28 4.18
N LEU A 190 10.41 23.53 4.53
CA LEU A 190 9.31 24.26 3.89
C LEU A 190 9.59 24.57 2.43
N HIS A 191 10.85 24.83 2.06
CA HIS A 191 11.22 25.07 0.68
C HIS A 191 10.99 23.83 -0.18
N ARG A 192 11.50 22.66 0.23
CA ARG A 192 11.28 21.40 -0.52
C ARG A 192 9.82 21.01 -0.55
N ARG A 193 9.09 21.27 0.52
CA ARG A 193 7.65 21.05 0.58
C ARG A 193 6.90 21.88 -0.45
N ALA A 194 7.24 23.16 -0.58
CA ALA A 194 6.64 24.03 -1.59
C ALA A 194 6.93 23.54 -3.02
N VAL A 195 8.16 23.04 -3.28
CA VAL A 195 8.50 22.42 -4.57
C VAL A 195 7.67 21.15 -4.81
N ASN A 196 7.57 20.26 -3.82
CA ASN A 196 6.74 19.05 -3.93
C ASN A 196 5.27 19.38 -4.23
N LEU A 197 4.67 20.31 -3.50
CA LEU A 197 3.30 20.77 -3.76
C LEU A 197 3.15 21.33 -5.18
N ALA A 198 4.12 22.12 -5.67
CA ALA A 198 4.09 22.64 -7.03
C ALA A 198 4.12 21.52 -8.09
N LEU A 199 4.84 20.42 -7.83
CA LEU A 199 4.82 19.25 -8.72
C LEU A 199 3.55 18.42 -8.59
N ASN A 200 2.97 18.28 -7.39
CA ASN A 200 1.65 17.66 -7.24
C ASN A 200 0.59 18.38 -8.08
N LEU A 201 0.61 19.71 -8.08
CA LEU A 201 -0.29 20.52 -8.91
C LEU A 201 -0.01 20.39 -10.41
N GLU A 202 1.26 20.21 -10.81
CA GLU A 202 1.64 19.88 -12.18
C GLU A 202 1.08 18.52 -12.61
N THR A 203 1.15 17.51 -11.74
CA THR A 203 0.57 16.18 -12.00
C THR A 203 -0.96 16.26 -12.20
N VAL A 204 -1.66 17.06 -11.39
CA VAL A 204 -3.09 17.34 -11.58
C VAL A 204 -3.33 18.01 -12.94
N HIS A 205 -2.48 18.96 -13.34
CA HIS A 205 -2.57 19.61 -14.65
C HIS A 205 -2.34 18.63 -15.82
N LEU A 206 -1.50 17.61 -15.65
CA LEU A 206 -1.35 16.55 -16.65
C LEU A 206 -2.59 15.67 -16.81
N VAL A 207 -3.42 15.54 -15.77
CA VAL A 207 -4.75 14.89 -15.88
C VAL A 207 -5.74 15.79 -16.62
N ASP A 208 -5.73 17.08 -16.28
CA ASP A 208 -6.58 18.10 -16.91
C ASP A 208 -6.34 18.14 -18.44
N THR A 209 -5.07 18.13 -18.84
CA THR A 209 -4.64 18.17 -20.26
C THR A 209 -4.70 16.81 -20.97
N GLY A 210 -5.14 15.75 -20.30
CA GLY A 210 -5.32 14.42 -20.90
C GLY A 210 -4.02 13.65 -21.15
N VAL A 211 -2.90 14.05 -20.54
CA VAL A 211 -1.67 13.27 -20.56
C VAL A 211 -1.81 12.04 -19.67
N ILE A 212 -2.39 12.21 -18.48
CA ILE A 212 -2.68 11.14 -17.52
C ILE A 212 -4.19 10.89 -17.48
N ASP A 213 -4.62 9.63 -17.53
CA ASP A 213 -6.04 9.25 -17.55
C ASP A 213 -6.67 9.19 -16.16
N PHE A 214 -5.88 8.79 -15.16
CA PHE A 214 -6.32 8.66 -13.77
C PHE A 214 -5.16 8.89 -12.81
N LEU A 215 -5.42 9.59 -11.71
CA LEU A 215 -4.42 9.94 -10.70
C LEU A 215 -4.93 9.60 -9.30
N VAL A 216 -4.03 9.01 -8.51
CA VAL A 216 -4.18 8.97 -7.06
C VAL A 216 -3.14 9.89 -6.45
N VAL A 217 -3.54 10.78 -5.55
CA VAL A 217 -2.63 11.60 -4.75
C VAL A 217 -2.68 11.07 -3.31
N PRO A 218 -1.82 10.11 -2.97
CA PRO A 218 -1.84 9.49 -1.65
C PRO A 218 -1.12 10.37 -0.60
N GLN A 219 -1.47 10.17 0.68
CA GLN A 219 -0.82 10.85 1.82
C GLN A 219 -0.10 9.85 2.71
N ASP A 220 1.24 9.93 2.72
CA ASP A 220 2.08 9.16 3.63
C ASP A 220 2.16 9.84 5.01
N ASP A 221 2.08 9.06 6.09
CA ASP A 221 1.97 9.52 7.48
C ASP A 221 0.95 10.67 7.67
N ALA A 222 -0.29 10.44 7.26
CA ALA A 222 -1.33 11.47 7.27
C ALA A 222 -1.73 11.90 8.71
N ALA A 223 -2.23 13.12 8.80
CA ALA A 223 -2.77 13.69 10.04
C ALA A 223 -3.87 14.70 9.70
N ARG A 224 -4.88 14.82 10.58
CA ARG A 224 -6.04 15.73 10.38
C ARG A 224 -5.66 17.20 10.25
N HIS A 225 -4.52 17.58 10.79
CA HIS A 225 -3.97 18.93 10.74
C HIS A 225 -2.47 18.87 10.50
N GLY A 226 -1.87 20.03 10.26
CA GLY A 226 -0.46 20.16 9.91
C GLY A 226 -0.22 20.36 8.43
N TYR A 227 1.05 20.29 8.05
CA TYR A 227 1.48 20.67 6.71
C TYR A 227 0.92 19.75 5.61
N THR A 228 0.85 18.43 5.85
CA THR A 228 0.25 17.48 4.91
C THR A 228 -1.22 17.79 4.63
N ALA A 229 -2.01 18.05 5.68
CA ALA A 229 -3.42 18.45 5.53
C ALA A 229 -3.59 19.76 4.75
N LYS A 230 -2.68 20.73 4.92
CA LYS A 230 -2.72 22.01 4.18
C LYS A 230 -2.48 21.79 2.68
N ASP A 231 -1.47 20.99 2.34
CA ASP A 231 -1.14 20.69 0.95
C ASP A 231 -2.26 19.87 0.30
N GLN A 232 -2.79 18.88 1.01
CA GLN A 232 -3.94 18.10 0.57
C GLN A 232 -5.15 18.99 0.28
N ALA A 233 -5.48 19.95 1.14
CA ALA A 233 -6.57 20.88 0.90
C ALA A 233 -6.36 21.73 -0.37
N LEU A 234 -5.12 22.16 -0.64
CA LEU A 234 -4.77 22.90 -1.86
C LEU A 234 -4.90 22.04 -3.12
N ILE A 235 -4.43 20.78 -3.06
CA ILE A 235 -4.54 19.82 -4.16
C ILE A 235 -6.01 19.47 -4.43
N GLN A 236 -6.79 19.13 -3.39
CA GLN A 236 -8.22 18.86 -3.52
C GLN A 236 -8.96 20.06 -4.12
N SER A 237 -8.64 21.27 -3.67
CA SER A 237 -9.22 22.49 -4.25
C SER A 237 -8.86 22.68 -5.73
N ALA A 238 -7.67 22.25 -6.17
CA ALA A 238 -7.30 22.30 -7.58
C ALA A 238 -8.06 21.26 -8.41
N VAL A 239 -8.23 20.05 -7.89
CA VAL A 239 -9.05 18.98 -8.48
C VAL A 239 -10.49 19.43 -8.67
N ASP A 240 -11.10 20.00 -7.63
CA ASP A 240 -12.50 20.44 -7.66
C ASP A 240 -12.71 21.59 -8.66
N ARG A 241 -11.80 22.58 -8.69
CA ARG A 241 -11.88 23.69 -9.65
C ARG A 241 -11.74 23.26 -11.10
N ALA A 242 -10.97 22.20 -11.36
CA ALA A 242 -10.79 21.63 -12.70
C ALA A 242 -11.87 20.60 -13.06
N GLY A 243 -12.81 20.27 -12.15
CA GLY A 243 -13.84 19.27 -12.39
C GLY A 243 -13.27 17.85 -12.57
N LEU A 244 -12.21 17.53 -11.84
CA LEU A 244 -11.46 16.29 -12.01
C LEU A 244 -11.76 15.21 -10.96
N SER A 245 -12.79 15.38 -10.13
CA SER A 245 -13.08 14.49 -8.99
C SER A 245 -13.34 13.01 -9.39
N ASP A 246 -13.75 12.76 -10.63
CA ASP A 246 -13.92 11.39 -11.18
C ASP A 246 -12.60 10.76 -11.67
N ARG A 247 -11.55 11.57 -11.85
CA ARG A 247 -10.24 11.17 -12.42
C ARG A 247 -9.07 11.35 -11.46
N VAL A 248 -9.25 12.09 -10.37
CA VAL A 248 -8.24 12.33 -9.34
C VAL A 248 -8.80 12.03 -7.97
N LEU A 249 -8.23 11.05 -7.27
CA LEU A 249 -8.61 10.69 -5.91
C LEU A 249 -7.51 11.08 -4.93
N VAL A 250 -7.91 11.69 -3.80
CA VAL A 250 -7.00 12.11 -2.74
C VAL A 250 -7.38 11.42 -1.42
N TYR A 251 -6.53 10.52 -0.95
CA TYR A 251 -6.77 9.70 0.24
C TYR A 251 -5.43 9.29 0.90
N PRO A 252 -5.39 8.82 2.15
CA PRO A 252 -4.12 8.39 2.75
C PRO A 252 -3.59 7.08 2.15
N GLY A 253 -2.29 6.85 2.20
CA GLY A 253 -1.66 5.70 1.58
C GLY A 253 -0.27 6.04 1.04
N ALA A 254 0.42 5.04 0.51
CA ALA A 254 1.69 5.22 -0.19
C ALA A 254 2.03 3.97 -1.02
N ASP A 255 2.44 2.91 -0.33
CA ASP A 255 3.10 1.73 -0.93
C ASP A 255 2.13 0.86 -1.73
N GLU A 256 0.85 0.91 -1.41
CA GLU A 256 -0.17 0.06 -2.00
C GLU A 256 -0.71 0.58 -3.33
N VAL A 257 -0.50 1.86 -3.63
CA VAL A 257 -1.21 2.55 -4.72
C VAL A 257 -0.94 1.92 -6.08
N ALA A 258 0.27 1.38 -6.31
CA ALA A 258 0.58 0.63 -7.51
C ALA A 258 -0.32 -0.61 -7.67
N ASN A 259 -0.57 -1.37 -6.61
CA ASN A 259 -1.47 -2.52 -6.63
C ASN A 259 -2.91 -2.09 -6.96
N THR A 260 -3.37 -0.99 -6.36
CA THR A 260 -4.69 -0.41 -6.61
C THR A 260 -4.86 0.01 -8.07
N LEU A 261 -3.90 0.71 -8.65
CA LEU A 261 -3.97 1.16 -10.06
C LEU A 261 -3.80 0.01 -11.06
N LEU A 262 -3.02 -1.02 -10.72
CA LEU A 262 -2.94 -2.24 -11.52
C LEU A 262 -4.27 -3.02 -11.49
N ALA A 263 -4.95 -3.09 -10.34
CA ALA A 263 -6.30 -3.66 -10.27
C ALA A 263 -7.29 -2.88 -11.14
N ARG A 264 -7.21 -1.54 -11.14
CA ARG A 264 -8.00 -0.69 -12.04
C ARG A 264 -7.73 -1.00 -13.51
N HIS A 265 -6.46 -1.19 -13.89
CA HIS A 265 -6.10 -1.62 -15.24
C HIS A 265 -6.68 -2.98 -15.58
N LEU A 266 -6.57 -3.96 -14.68
CA LEU A 266 -7.15 -5.29 -14.88
C LEU A 266 -8.67 -5.20 -15.11
N CYS A 267 -9.37 -4.41 -14.29
CA CYS A 267 -10.80 -4.16 -14.48
C CYS A 267 -11.08 -3.56 -15.86
N ARG A 268 -10.34 -2.53 -16.27
CA ARG A 268 -10.51 -1.91 -17.60
C ARG A 268 -10.24 -2.88 -18.74
N LEU A 269 -9.14 -3.63 -18.69
CA LEU A 269 -8.71 -4.53 -19.76
C LEU A 269 -9.68 -5.68 -20.01
N HIS A 270 -10.38 -6.11 -18.96
CA HIS A 270 -11.33 -7.23 -19.03
C HIS A 270 -12.79 -6.80 -18.89
N GLY A 271 -13.09 -5.50 -18.85
CA GLY A 271 -14.45 -4.97 -18.69
C GLY A 271 -15.13 -5.36 -17.37
N LEU A 272 -14.36 -5.49 -16.28
CA LEU A 272 -14.87 -5.81 -14.95
C LEU A 272 -15.29 -4.54 -14.22
N ASN A 273 -16.31 -4.67 -13.36
CA ASN A 273 -16.72 -3.64 -12.41
C ASN A 273 -17.28 -4.32 -11.13
N PRO A 274 -16.41 -4.97 -10.34
CA PRO A 274 -16.84 -5.81 -9.22
C PRO A 274 -17.55 -5.01 -8.13
N SER A 275 -18.69 -5.51 -7.65
CA SER A 275 -19.38 -4.96 -6.47
C SER A 275 -18.86 -5.52 -5.15
N PHE A 276 -18.67 -4.64 -4.17
CA PHE A 276 -18.19 -4.97 -2.83
C PHE A 276 -19.27 -4.72 -1.77
N PHE A 277 -19.58 -5.74 -0.97
CA PHE A 277 -20.26 -5.58 0.33
C PHE A 277 -19.21 -5.46 1.43
N ILE A 278 -19.34 -4.46 2.30
CA ILE A 278 -18.37 -4.19 3.38
C ILE A 278 -18.98 -4.65 4.71
N ASP A 279 -18.22 -5.45 5.47
CA ASP A 279 -18.61 -5.87 6.82
C ASP A 279 -17.54 -5.51 7.86
N TYR A 280 -17.99 -5.17 9.07
CA TYR A 280 -17.16 -4.74 10.19
C TYR A 280 -17.48 -5.56 11.46
N PRO A 281 -16.49 -5.82 12.33
CA PRO A 281 -16.70 -6.62 13.54
C PRO A 281 -17.46 -5.88 14.65
N ALA A 282 -17.68 -4.57 14.49
CA ALA A 282 -18.42 -3.72 15.42
C ALA A 282 -19.03 -2.49 14.72
N PRO A 283 -20.18 -1.96 15.19
CA PRO A 283 -20.79 -0.76 14.64
C PRO A 283 -19.89 0.49 14.62
N GLY A 284 -19.01 0.63 15.62
CA GLY A 284 -18.09 1.78 15.73
C GLY A 284 -16.89 1.74 14.79
N SER A 285 -16.59 0.56 14.21
CA SER A 285 -15.34 0.32 13.45
C SER A 285 -15.16 1.27 12.28
N ALA A 286 -16.23 1.43 11.49
CA ALA A 286 -16.29 2.27 10.30
C ALA A 286 -15.94 3.74 10.57
N GLN A 287 -16.21 4.22 11.79
CA GLN A 287 -16.06 5.61 12.20
C GLN A 287 -14.73 5.90 12.90
N THR A 288 -13.93 4.87 13.17
CA THR A 288 -12.60 5.07 13.72
C THR A 288 -11.70 5.75 12.71
N ILE A 289 -10.78 6.59 13.20
CA ILE A 289 -9.73 7.19 12.37
C ILE A 289 -8.47 6.42 12.71
N PRO A 290 -7.97 5.54 11.82
CA PRO A 290 -6.79 4.74 12.11
C PRO A 290 -5.55 5.61 12.32
N LEU A 291 -4.50 5.02 12.89
CA LEU A 291 -3.23 5.73 13.08
C LEU A 291 -2.61 6.05 11.72
N LEU A 292 -2.01 7.24 11.61
CA LEU A 292 -1.38 7.74 10.37
C LEU A 292 -2.37 7.96 9.22
N GLU A 293 -3.66 8.14 9.55
CA GLU A 293 -4.75 8.44 8.65
C GLU A 293 -5.42 9.77 9.06
N ASP A 294 -6.14 10.42 8.14
CA ASP A 294 -6.77 11.73 8.35
C ASP A 294 -8.31 11.71 8.45
N ARG A 295 -8.95 10.57 8.13
CA ARG A 295 -10.40 10.47 7.97
C ARG A 295 -10.98 9.14 8.50
N PRO A 296 -12.31 9.03 8.65
CA PRO A 296 -12.95 7.78 9.05
C PRO A 296 -12.59 6.62 8.13
N LEU A 297 -12.42 5.43 8.71
CA LEU A 297 -11.99 4.22 8.02
C LEU A 297 -12.87 3.90 6.80
N ASP A 298 -14.20 3.96 6.93
CA ASP A 298 -15.11 3.60 5.85
C ASP A 298 -14.99 4.54 4.63
N GLU A 299 -14.65 5.82 4.84
CA GLU A 299 -14.38 6.73 3.72
C GLU A 299 -13.18 6.26 2.89
N THR A 300 -12.08 5.88 3.55
CA THR A 300 -10.90 5.33 2.87
C THR A 300 -11.18 4.00 2.20
N VAL A 301 -11.93 3.09 2.85
CA VAL A 301 -12.33 1.79 2.27
C VAL A 301 -13.07 1.99 0.94
N ARG A 302 -14.07 2.88 0.93
CA ARG A 302 -14.87 3.17 -0.27
C ARG A 302 -14.04 3.85 -1.37
N LEU A 303 -13.18 4.79 -1.00
CA LEU A 303 -12.27 5.47 -1.95
C LEU A 303 -11.31 4.47 -2.61
N GLN A 304 -10.74 3.54 -1.85
CA GLN A 304 -9.82 2.55 -2.41
C GLN A 304 -10.51 1.48 -3.27
N ILE A 305 -11.73 1.06 -2.92
CA ILE A 305 -12.56 0.20 -3.80
C ILE A 305 -12.80 0.90 -5.15
N ASN A 306 -13.19 2.18 -5.13
CA ASN A 306 -13.39 2.98 -6.34
C ASN A 306 -12.08 3.16 -7.13
N ALA A 307 -10.98 3.49 -6.45
CA ALA A 307 -9.66 3.64 -7.05
C ALA A 307 -9.25 2.37 -7.81
N ALA A 308 -9.50 1.19 -7.21
CA ALA A 308 -9.22 -0.11 -7.80
C ALA A 308 -10.16 -0.51 -8.96
N GLY A 309 -11.18 0.29 -9.27
CA GLY A 309 -12.14 0.04 -10.34
C GLY A 309 -13.34 -0.83 -9.93
N GLY A 310 -13.60 -0.97 -8.63
CA GLY A 310 -14.81 -1.59 -8.10
C GLY A 310 -15.86 -0.55 -7.66
N ARG A 311 -16.99 -1.04 -7.17
CA ARG A 311 -18.07 -0.23 -6.59
C ARG A 311 -18.61 -0.85 -5.30
N THR A 312 -19.17 -0.04 -4.40
CA THR A 312 -19.82 -0.58 -3.19
C THR A 312 -21.30 -0.87 -3.41
N VAL A 313 -21.82 -1.83 -2.66
CA VAL A 313 -23.25 -2.17 -2.57
C VAL A 313 -23.65 -2.34 -1.11
N GLU A 314 -24.95 -2.21 -0.84
CA GLU A 314 -25.50 -2.19 0.52
C GLU A 314 -25.92 -3.58 1.03
N SER A 315 -25.98 -4.58 0.14
CA SER A 315 -26.41 -5.94 0.47
C SER A 315 -25.40 -6.98 -0.01
N LEU A 316 -25.32 -8.09 0.73
CA LEU A 316 -24.48 -9.21 0.34
C LEU A 316 -24.98 -9.81 -0.97
N GLU A 317 -26.28 -9.82 -1.22
CA GLU A 317 -26.93 -10.38 -2.40
C GLU A 317 -26.44 -9.70 -3.69
N GLU A 318 -26.27 -8.38 -3.68
CA GLU A 318 -25.81 -7.58 -4.83
C GLU A 318 -24.30 -7.60 -5.05
N ALA A 319 -23.53 -8.11 -4.08
CA ALA A 319 -22.08 -8.07 -4.11
C ALA A 319 -21.46 -9.19 -4.93
N ASP A 320 -20.42 -8.89 -5.68
CA ASP A 320 -19.54 -9.89 -6.27
C ASP A 320 -18.51 -10.39 -5.25
N ILE A 321 -18.08 -9.51 -4.34
CA ILE A 321 -17.03 -9.76 -3.34
C ILE A 321 -17.51 -9.24 -1.98
N ALA A 322 -17.28 -10.00 -0.90
CA ALA A 322 -17.46 -9.52 0.46
C ALA A 322 -16.11 -9.11 1.06
N LEU A 323 -15.97 -7.84 1.44
CA LEU A 323 -14.80 -7.30 2.12
C LEU A 323 -15.07 -7.19 3.63
N PHE A 324 -14.40 -8.02 4.40
CA PHE A 324 -14.43 -7.99 5.85
C PHE A 324 -13.26 -7.15 6.37
N VAL A 325 -13.56 -6.00 6.96
CA VAL A 325 -12.55 -5.08 7.49
C VAL A 325 -12.45 -5.27 9.00
N ASN A 326 -11.46 -6.02 9.47
CA ASN A 326 -11.21 -6.17 10.90
C ASN A 326 -10.61 -4.87 11.45
N ALA A 327 -11.31 -4.23 12.37
CA ALA A 327 -10.88 -2.96 12.95
C ALA A 327 -11.33 -2.85 14.40
N SER A 328 -10.69 -1.95 15.15
CA SER A 328 -11.12 -1.58 16.50
C SER A 328 -12.44 -0.81 16.45
N ALA A 329 -13.29 -0.97 17.46
CA ALA A 329 -14.47 -0.13 17.63
C ALA A 329 -14.16 1.26 18.23
N THR A 330 -12.92 1.50 18.69
CA THR A 330 -12.48 2.76 19.30
C THR A 330 -11.24 3.32 18.61
N LEU A 331 -10.07 2.77 18.92
CA LEU A 331 -8.78 3.22 18.40
C LEU A 331 -7.99 2.02 17.90
N MET A 332 -7.37 2.17 16.73
CA MET A 332 -6.41 1.20 16.21
C MET A 332 -5.27 1.00 17.24
N ALA A 333 -4.89 -0.25 17.47
CA ALA A 333 -3.76 -0.53 18.35
C ALA A 333 -2.44 -0.09 17.71
N LYS A 334 -1.56 0.54 18.48
CA LYS A 334 -0.26 1.06 18.00
C LYS A 334 0.77 -0.02 17.64
N SER A 335 0.50 -1.28 17.98
CA SER A 335 1.43 -2.40 17.80
C SER A 335 0.66 -3.69 17.64
N SER A 336 1.11 -4.52 16.72
CA SER A 336 0.60 -5.87 16.44
C SER A 336 1.18 -6.95 17.38
N VAL A 337 2.18 -6.62 18.21
CA VAL A 337 2.88 -7.59 19.07
C VAL A 337 1.89 -8.38 19.94
N ILE A 338 2.00 -9.71 19.86
CA ILE A 338 1.13 -10.66 20.57
C ILE A 338 1.31 -10.52 22.08
N GLY A 339 0.20 -10.58 22.82
CA GLY A 339 0.18 -10.52 24.28
C GLY A 339 0.18 -9.11 24.89
N LEU A 340 0.26 -8.06 24.06
CA LEU A 340 0.07 -6.69 24.55
C LEU A 340 -1.39 -6.44 24.97
N PRO A 341 -1.62 -5.65 26.04
CA PRO A 341 -2.97 -5.31 26.46
C PRO A 341 -3.70 -4.54 25.37
N ARG A 342 -4.98 -4.88 25.18
CA ARG A 342 -5.87 -4.28 24.20
C ARG A 342 -6.98 -3.48 24.91
N ASP A 343 -7.48 -2.43 24.27
CA ASP A 343 -8.56 -1.62 24.83
C ASP A 343 -9.94 -2.27 24.62
N ALA A 344 -11.00 -1.60 25.07
CA ALA A 344 -12.37 -2.07 24.91
C ALA A 344 -12.79 -2.24 23.43
N GLY A 345 -12.21 -1.44 22.52
CA GLY A 345 -12.52 -1.49 21.10
C GLY A 345 -12.01 -2.73 20.38
N LEU A 346 -10.98 -3.39 20.93
CA LEU A 346 -10.49 -4.66 20.42
C LEU A 346 -10.92 -5.88 21.26
N THR A 347 -11.56 -5.67 22.41
CA THR A 347 -11.95 -6.74 23.33
C THR A 347 -13.46 -6.90 23.47
N VAL A 348 -14.13 -5.94 24.11
CA VAL A 348 -15.55 -6.07 24.53
C VAL A 348 -16.51 -5.55 23.46
N LEU A 349 -16.09 -4.60 22.62
CA LEU A 349 -16.97 -3.91 21.67
C LEU A 349 -17.05 -4.57 20.29
N ARG A 350 -16.32 -5.66 20.05
CA ARG A 350 -16.35 -6.46 18.80
C ARG A 350 -17.00 -7.80 19.04
N ASP A 351 -17.70 -8.31 18.03
CA ASP A 351 -18.19 -9.68 18.01
C ASP A 351 -17.42 -10.51 16.97
N MET A 352 -16.21 -10.97 17.36
CA MET A 352 -15.37 -11.79 16.50
C MET A 352 -15.99 -13.16 16.19
N THR A 353 -16.88 -13.68 17.04
CA THR A 353 -17.52 -14.98 16.80
C THR A 353 -18.51 -14.86 15.65
N SER A 354 -19.38 -13.85 15.67
CA SER A 354 -20.32 -13.59 14.57
C SER A 354 -19.60 -13.16 13.30
N PHE A 355 -18.53 -12.37 13.41
CA PHE A 355 -17.73 -11.93 12.28
C PHE A 355 -17.13 -13.12 11.50
N ILE A 356 -16.47 -14.06 12.19
CA ILE A 356 -15.89 -15.27 11.59
C ILE A 356 -16.98 -16.21 11.06
N LYS A 357 -18.08 -16.38 11.81
CA LYS A 357 -19.21 -17.20 11.34
C LYS A 357 -19.82 -16.65 10.05
N ARG A 358 -19.94 -15.32 9.93
CA ARG A 358 -20.44 -14.68 8.71
C ARG A 358 -19.48 -14.90 7.54
N MET A 359 -18.17 -14.77 7.72
CA MET A 359 -17.20 -15.11 6.66
C MET A 359 -17.42 -16.54 6.15
N LYS A 360 -17.55 -17.50 7.06
CA LYS A 360 -17.79 -18.90 6.73
C LYS A 360 -19.09 -19.09 5.95
N THR A 361 -20.20 -18.49 6.39
CA THR A 361 -21.48 -18.51 5.67
C THR A 361 -21.37 -17.89 4.28
N VAL A 362 -20.64 -16.79 4.10
CA VAL A 362 -20.43 -16.17 2.78
C VAL A 362 -19.71 -17.13 1.82
N ILE A 363 -18.72 -17.87 2.31
CA ILE A 363 -17.95 -18.83 1.50
C ILE A 363 -18.79 -20.09 1.22
N GLU A 364 -19.34 -20.71 2.25
CA GLU A 364 -19.98 -22.03 2.17
C GLU A 364 -21.40 -21.98 1.62
N ASP A 365 -22.20 -20.99 2.04
CA ASP A 365 -23.63 -20.93 1.71
C ASP A 365 -23.91 -20.01 0.52
N HIS A 366 -23.17 -18.89 0.40
CA HIS A 366 -23.36 -17.91 -0.68
C HIS A 366 -22.37 -18.07 -1.83
N HIS A 367 -21.29 -18.85 -1.65
CA HIS A 367 -20.23 -19.06 -2.65
C HIS A 367 -19.62 -17.78 -3.19
N LYS A 368 -19.48 -16.75 -2.35
CA LYS A 368 -18.89 -15.47 -2.74
C LYS A 368 -17.43 -15.36 -2.25
N PRO A 369 -16.54 -14.77 -3.05
CA PRO A 369 -15.20 -14.36 -2.62
C PRO A 369 -15.25 -13.55 -1.32
N VAL A 370 -14.45 -13.97 -0.33
CA VAL A 370 -14.26 -13.23 0.93
C VAL A 370 -12.84 -12.67 0.98
N VAL A 371 -12.74 -11.35 1.10
CA VAL A 371 -11.48 -10.62 1.28
C VAL A 371 -11.43 -10.11 2.72
N VAL A 372 -10.27 -10.20 3.36
CA VAL A 372 -10.06 -9.69 4.72
C VAL A 372 -8.98 -8.61 4.70
N ALA A 373 -9.33 -7.43 5.18
CA ALA A 373 -8.39 -6.34 5.47
C ALA A 373 -8.26 -6.20 6.99
N ASP A 374 -7.10 -6.54 7.54
CA ASP A 374 -6.84 -6.51 8.97
C ASP A 374 -6.16 -5.21 9.40
N VAL A 375 -6.98 -4.23 9.80
CA VAL A 375 -6.56 -2.88 10.17
C VAL A 375 -6.75 -2.61 11.67
N ALA A 376 -6.92 -3.66 12.47
CA ALA A 376 -7.09 -3.56 13.92
C ALA A 376 -5.80 -3.09 14.63
N THR A 377 -4.63 -3.36 14.04
CA THR A 377 -3.34 -2.98 14.61
C THR A 377 -2.40 -2.37 13.58
N LEU A 378 -1.55 -1.43 14.02
CA LEU A 378 -0.50 -0.84 13.19
C LEU A 378 0.67 -1.81 13.07
N ASN A 379 1.23 -1.91 11.86
CA ASN A 379 2.37 -2.77 11.54
C ASN A 379 2.15 -4.24 11.92
N GLY A 380 1.08 -4.87 11.42
CA GLY A 380 0.89 -6.31 11.54
C GLY A 380 -0.56 -6.72 11.82
N ALA A 381 -0.76 -8.02 11.92
CA ALA A 381 -2.07 -8.64 12.07
C ALA A 381 -2.55 -8.74 13.53
N ASP A 382 -3.87 -8.75 13.69
CA ASP A 382 -4.58 -9.04 14.94
C ASP A 382 -4.57 -10.55 15.23
N HIS A 383 -3.92 -10.92 16.34
CA HIS A 383 -3.78 -12.30 16.76
C HIS A 383 -5.13 -13.03 16.89
N GLU A 384 -6.13 -12.39 17.49
CA GLU A 384 -7.45 -13.02 17.70
C GLU A 384 -8.14 -13.34 16.37
N LEU A 385 -8.03 -12.45 15.39
CA LEU A 385 -8.59 -12.68 14.06
C LEU A 385 -7.94 -13.90 13.40
N ILE A 386 -6.60 -13.94 13.35
CA ILE A 386 -5.88 -15.02 12.68
C ILE A 386 -6.13 -16.36 13.37
N ASP A 387 -6.08 -16.40 14.71
CA ASP A 387 -6.31 -17.60 15.51
C ASP A 387 -7.71 -18.19 15.23
N ARG A 388 -8.75 -17.35 15.26
CA ARG A 388 -10.12 -17.79 14.96
C ARG A 388 -10.31 -18.21 13.51
N MET A 389 -9.66 -17.54 12.55
CA MET A 389 -9.70 -17.96 11.14
C MET A 389 -8.97 -19.29 10.92
N GLN A 390 -7.86 -19.53 11.63
CA GLN A 390 -7.11 -20.78 11.61
C GLN A 390 -7.95 -21.93 12.17
N ASP A 391 -8.62 -21.72 13.30
CA ASP A 391 -9.54 -22.71 13.91
C ASP A 391 -10.75 -23.00 13.04
N ALA A 392 -11.29 -21.98 12.37
CA ALA A 392 -12.39 -22.14 11.43
C ALA A 392 -11.95 -22.72 10.07
N GLY A 393 -10.66 -22.94 9.83
CA GLY A 393 -10.12 -23.47 8.58
C GLY A 393 -10.21 -22.51 7.40
N LEU A 394 -10.27 -21.19 7.64
CA LEU A 394 -10.57 -20.18 6.63
C LEU A 394 -9.34 -19.63 5.90
N LEU A 395 -8.14 -19.71 6.48
CA LEU A 395 -6.97 -18.97 5.99
C LEU A 395 -6.68 -19.18 4.50
N MET A 396 -6.73 -20.43 4.02
CA MET A 396 -6.48 -20.76 2.60
C MET A 396 -7.73 -20.70 1.71
N GLN A 397 -8.88 -20.27 2.24
CA GLN A 397 -10.15 -20.14 1.52
C GLN A 397 -10.48 -18.68 1.13
N LEU A 398 -9.73 -17.70 1.66
CA LEU A 398 -9.98 -16.30 1.39
C LEU A 398 -9.59 -15.93 -0.05
N ALA A 399 -10.34 -15.02 -0.66
CA ALA A 399 -9.98 -14.38 -1.93
C ALA A 399 -8.80 -13.39 -1.78
N GLY A 400 -8.60 -12.84 -0.58
CA GLY A 400 -7.47 -11.99 -0.27
C GLY A 400 -7.32 -11.73 1.23
N TYR A 401 -6.10 -11.52 1.69
CA TYR A 401 -5.78 -11.15 3.07
C TYR A 401 -4.59 -10.18 3.08
N ALA A 402 -4.67 -9.13 3.89
CA ALA A 402 -3.52 -8.31 4.26
C ALA A 402 -3.72 -7.72 5.66
N GLY A 403 -2.63 -7.39 6.33
CA GLY A 403 -2.62 -6.75 7.65
C GLY A 403 -1.27 -6.15 8.00
N TRP A 404 -0.74 -5.25 7.16
CA TRP A 404 0.62 -4.71 7.29
C TRP A 404 0.68 -3.19 7.23
N ASN A 405 1.73 -2.62 7.82
CA ASN A 405 2.03 -1.19 7.85
C ASN A 405 0.87 -0.33 8.37
N THR A 406 0.13 0.35 7.49
CA THR A 406 -1.00 1.24 7.81
C THR A 406 -2.33 0.65 7.34
N SER A 407 -3.44 1.29 7.74
CA SER A 407 -4.77 0.90 7.29
C SER A 407 -4.88 0.98 5.75
N SER A 408 -4.44 2.08 5.16
CA SER A 408 -4.48 2.28 3.72
C SER A 408 -3.59 1.28 2.95
N ASN A 409 -2.38 1.00 3.45
CA ASN A 409 -1.51 0.00 2.84
C ASN A 409 -2.14 -1.41 2.84
N THR A 410 -2.80 -1.76 3.94
CA THR A 410 -3.52 -3.03 4.08
C THR A 410 -4.69 -3.13 3.10
N LEU A 411 -5.52 -2.09 3.03
CA LEU A 411 -6.69 -2.04 2.15
C LEU A 411 -6.29 -2.16 0.67
N GLY A 412 -5.31 -1.40 0.21
CA GLY A 412 -4.87 -1.44 -1.19
C GLY A 412 -3.95 -2.61 -1.50
N THR A 413 -3.72 -3.51 -0.55
CA THR A 413 -3.18 -4.85 -0.80
C THR A 413 -4.32 -5.86 -0.89
N ALA A 414 -5.23 -5.88 0.08
CA ALA A 414 -6.33 -6.84 0.16
C ALA A 414 -7.36 -6.67 -0.97
N ILE A 415 -7.76 -5.44 -1.30
CA ILE A 415 -8.74 -5.16 -2.36
C ILE A 415 -8.23 -5.64 -3.73
N PRO A 416 -7.01 -5.30 -4.17
CA PRO A 416 -6.42 -5.88 -5.39
C PRO A 416 -6.31 -7.41 -5.40
N MET A 417 -5.99 -8.04 -4.26
CA MET A 417 -6.04 -9.51 -4.16
C MET A 417 -7.46 -10.04 -4.44
N GLY A 418 -8.48 -9.39 -3.89
CA GLY A 418 -9.88 -9.72 -4.15
C GLY A 418 -10.28 -9.59 -5.62
N ILE A 419 -9.87 -8.52 -6.29
CA ILE A 419 -10.18 -8.28 -7.71
C ILE A 419 -9.47 -9.30 -8.60
N THR A 420 -8.20 -9.58 -8.34
CA THR A 420 -7.46 -10.59 -9.09
C THR A 420 -8.05 -11.99 -8.89
N TYR A 421 -8.48 -12.33 -7.68
CA TYR A 421 -9.24 -13.54 -7.38
C TYR A 421 -10.58 -13.56 -8.13
N PHE A 422 -11.34 -12.48 -8.13
CA PHE A 422 -12.62 -12.43 -8.83
C PHE A 422 -12.49 -12.70 -10.34
N LYS A 423 -11.41 -12.25 -10.97
CA LYS A 423 -11.10 -12.55 -12.38
C LYS A 423 -10.67 -14.00 -12.61
N ARG A 424 -9.92 -14.61 -11.68
CA ARG A 424 -9.12 -15.81 -11.97
C ARG A 424 -9.48 -17.03 -11.11
N GLY A 425 -10.20 -16.85 -10.03
CA GLY A 425 -10.41 -17.84 -8.97
C GLY A 425 -9.11 -18.25 -8.27
N VAL A 426 -9.17 -19.40 -7.60
CA VAL A 426 -8.00 -20.01 -6.94
C VAL A 426 -6.97 -20.44 -7.98
N ASN A 427 -5.73 -19.99 -7.80
CA ASN A 427 -4.58 -20.47 -8.55
C ASN A 427 -3.30 -20.42 -7.69
N ARG A 428 -2.19 -20.92 -8.22
CA ARG A 428 -0.91 -21.00 -7.51
C ARG A 428 -0.39 -19.62 -7.06
N MET A 429 -0.55 -18.58 -7.86
CA MET A 429 -0.11 -17.22 -7.51
C MET A 429 -0.94 -16.64 -6.38
N HIS A 430 -2.25 -16.80 -6.44
CA HIS A 430 -3.17 -16.38 -5.38
C HIS A 430 -2.84 -17.06 -4.04
N GLN A 431 -2.66 -18.38 -4.04
CA GLN A 431 -2.26 -19.12 -2.84
C GLN A 431 -0.89 -18.69 -2.30
N ALA A 432 0.08 -18.43 -3.18
CA ALA A 432 1.41 -17.96 -2.77
C ALA A 432 1.33 -16.56 -2.15
N CYS A 433 0.47 -15.69 -2.70
CA CYS A 433 0.23 -14.36 -2.15
C CYS A 433 -0.42 -14.43 -0.76
N LEU A 434 -1.44 -15.28 -0.56
CA LEU A 434 -2.00 -15.51 0.77
C LEU A 434 -0.95 -16.00 1.77
N CYS A 435 -0.19 -17.04 1.42
CA CYS A 435 0.87 -17.55 2.29
C CYS A 435 1.87 -16.44 2.63
N SER A 436 2.28 -15.62 1.66
CA SER A 436 3.23 -14.53 1.88
C SER A 436 2.71 -13.51 2.87
N ARG A 437 1.43 -13.14 2.77
CA ARG A 437 0.80 -12.21 3.69
C ARG A 437 0.69 -12.78 5.09
N TYR A 438 0.33 -14.05 5.28
CA TYR A 438 0.33 -14.63 6.63
C TYR A 438 1.73 -14.75 7.25
N VAL A 439 2.75 -15.08 6.46
CA VAL A 439 4.11 -15.21 6.96
C VAL A 439 4.71 -13.83 7.29
N GLU A 440 4.46 -12.82 6.46
CA GLU A 440 5.01 -11.48 6.68
C GLU A 440 4.15 -10.63 7.63
N ASP A 441 2.89 -10.41 7.29
CA ASP A 441 1.98 -9.50 7.99
C ASP A 441 1.64 -9.99 9.40
N TYR A 442 1.64 -11.30 9.63
CA TYR A 442 1.38 -11.87 10.95
C TYR A 442 2.63 -12.45 11.61
N ALA A 443 3.26 -13.47 11.02
CA ALA A 443 4.38 -14.15 11.71
C ALA A 443 5.59 -13.21 11.90
N TYR A 444 5.98 -12.47 10.87
CA TYR A 444 7.09 -11.52 10.97
C TYR A 444 6.71 -10.29 11.81
N MET A 445 5.71 -9.54 11.37
CA MET A 445 5.37 -8.23 11.95
C MET A 445 4.87 -8.34 13.40
N SER A 446 4.00 -9.30 13.71
CA SER A 446 3.38 -9.44 15.04
C SER A 446 4.23 -10.22 16.04
N HIS A 447 5.32 -10.89 15.59
CA HIS A 447 6.15 -11.72 16.48
C HIS A 447 7.65 -11.64 16.18
N VAL A 448 8.12 -12.24 15.09
CA VAL A 448 9.55 -12.50 14.83
C VAL A 448 10.37 -11.21 14.75
N ARG A 449 9.79 -10.11 14.25
CA ARG A 449 10.43 -8.79 14.24
C ARG A 449 10.81 -8.32 15.63
N SER A 450 9.90 -8.48 16.61
CA SER A 450 10.13 -8.07 18.00
C SER A 450 11.17 -8.96 18.68
N GLU A 451 11.12 -10.28 18.45
CA GLU A 451 12.10 -11.26 18.91
C GLU A 451 13.50 -10.92 18.38
N THR A 452 13.61 -10.68 17.07
CA THR A 452 14.87 -10.31 16.40
C THR A 452 15.41 -8.99 16.94
N THR A 453 14.55 -7.99 17.14
CA THR A 453 14.95 -6.70 17.71
C THR A 453 15.53 -6.85 19.10
N LEU A 454 14.94 -7.70 19.96
CA LEU A 454 15.45 -7.98 21.30
C LEU A 454 16.77 -8.75 21.25
N ALA A 455 16.90 -9.73 20.36
CA ALA A 455 18.13 -10.48 20.16
C ALA A 455 19.29 -9.56 19.76
N LEU A 456 19.09 -8.69 18.75
CA LEU A 456 20.11 -7.74 18.29
C LEU A 456 20.52 -6.73 19.38
N LYS A 457 19.55 -6.23 20.16
CA LYS A 457 19.83 -5.36 21.31
C LYS A 457 20.72 -6.03 22.35
N SER A 458 20.49 -7.31 22.63
CA SER A 458 21.33 -8.04 23.61
C SER A 458 22.77 -8.26 23.12
N LEU A 459 22.98 -8.21 21.80
CA LEU A 459 24.31 -8.25 21.15
C LEU A 459 24.96 -6.86 20.98
N GLY A 460 24.34 -5.79 21.50
CA GLY A 460 24.88 -4.43 21.42
C GLY A 460 24.63 -3.72 20.09
N VAL A 461 23.82 -4.28 19.19
CA VAL A 461 23.40 -3.61 17.95
C VAL A 461 22.25 -2.66 18.26
N VAL A 462 22.54 -1.36 18.25
CA VAL A 462 21.58 -0.27 18.51
C VAL A 462 21.42 0.56 17.24
N ASN A 463 20.20 0.99 16.93
CA ASN A 463 19.82 1.83 15.77
C ASN A 463 19.70 1.15 14.39
N GLY A 464 19.58 -0.17 14.34
CA GLY A 464 18.81 -0.84 13.27
C GLY A 464 19.40 -0.86 11.86
N HIS A 465 20.61 -0.36 11.62
CA HIS A 465 21.34 -0.65 10.39
C HIS A 465 22.05 -1.99 10.53
N ILE A 466 21.55 -2.99 9.81
CA ILE A 466 22.07 -4.35 9.84
C ILE A 466 23.03 -4.52 8.66
N ASP A 467 24.17 -5.14 8.89
CA ASP A 467 25.06 -5.48 7.79
C ASP A 467 24.32 -6.42 6.82
N PRO A 468 24.15 -6.06 5.52
CA PRO A 468 23.47 -6.90 4.54
C PRO A 468 24.17 -8.24 4.31
N HIS A 469 25.43 -8.38 4.71
CA HIS A 469 26.18 -9.64 4.64
C HIS A 469 26.07 -10.49 5.90
N ASP A 470 25.34 -10.02 6.93
CA ASP A 470 25.12 -10.81 8.13
C ASP A 470 23.99 -11.83 7.93
N GLU A 471 24.34 -12.94 7.28
CA GLU A 471 23.45 -14.09 7.06
C GLU A 471 22.88 -14.68 8.36
N ARG A 472 23.49 -14.39 9.51
CA ARG A 472 22.98 -14.89 10.81
C ARG A 472 21.65 -14.24 11.16
N VAL A 473 21.44 -12.98 10.78
CA VAL A 473 20.18 -12.27 11.07
C VAL A 473 19.05 -12.81 10.22
N THR A 474 19.27 -12.98 8.91
CA THR A 474 18.24 -13.53 8.01
C THR A 474 17.96 -15.01 8.32
N ALA A 475 18.98 -15.80 8.68
CA ALA A 475 18.79 -17.16 9.17
C ALA A 475 17.98 -17.20 10.48
N PHE A 476 18.29 -16.34 11.45
CA PHE A 476 17.51 -16.23 12.69
C PHE A 476 16.04 -15.89 12.43
N ILE A 477 15.78 -14.94 11.53
CA ILE A 477 14.42 -14.57 11.12
C ILE A 477 13.73 -15.77 10.47
N LYS A 478 14.38 -16.43 9.50
CA LYS A 478 13.81 -17.59 8.81
C LYS A 478 13.45 -18.71 9.79
N ASP A 479 14.35 -19.06 10.70
CA ASP A 479 14.08 -20.07 11.73
C ASP A 479 12.93 -19.66 12.65
N GLY A 480 12.86 -18.38 13.03
CA GLY A 480 11.75 -17.82 13.81
C GLY A 480 10.41 -17.95 13.09
N LEU A 481 10.36 -17.62 11.80
CA LEU A 481 9.16 -17.74 10.97
C LEU A 481 8.72 -19.20 10.85
N GLU A 482 9.64 -20.12 10.55
CA GLU A 482 9.31 -21.54 10.42
C GLU A 482 8.80 -22.15 11.74
N ARG A 483 9.38 -21.76 12.89
CA ARG A 483 8.86 -22.15 14.21
C ARG A 483 7.46 -21.59 14.43
N PHE A 484 7.26 -20.30 14.19
CA PHE A 484 5.98 -19.64 14.38
C PHE A 484 4.88 -20.26 13.52
N MET A 485 5.17 -20.53 12.24
CA MET A 485 4.22 -21.16 11.33
C MET A 485 3.77 -22.53 11.83
N LYS A 486 4.68 -23.36 12.33
CA LYS A 486 4.33 -24.69 12.88
C LYS A 486 3.40 -24.62 14.09
N THR A 487 3.53 -23.56 14.89
CA THR A 487 2.75 -23.39 16.12
C THR A 487 1.40 -22.70 15.88
N TYR A 488 1.38 -21.59 15.14
CA TYR A 488 0.22 -20.70 15.04
C TYR A 488 -0.44 -20.68 13.66
N LEU A 489 0.22 -21.22 12.62
CA LEU A 489 -0.30 -21.26 11.26
C LEU A 489 -0.15 -22.66 10.64
N PRO A 490 -0.61 -23.74 11.30
CA PRO A 490 -0.38 -25.10 10.81
C PRO A 490 -0.92 -25.33 9.40
N SER A 491 -2.02 -24.66 9.01
CA SER A 491 -2.54 -24.74 7.63
C SER A 491 -1.57 -24.14 6.60
N ILE A 492 -0.93 -23.02 6.93
CA ILE A 492 0.06 -22.36 6.06
C ILE A 492 1.36 -23.15 6.05
N ALA A 493 1.79 -23.70 7.20
CA ALA A 493 2.96 -24.58 7.29
C ALA A 493 2.82 -25.85 6.44
N VAL A 494 1.59 -26.35 6.26
CA VAL A 494 1.29 -27.46 5.34
C VAL A 494 1.24 -26.99 3.89
N ALA A 495 0.77 -25.76 3.61
CA ALA A 495 0.65 -25.25 2.25
C ALA A 495 1.99 -24.82 1.62
N CYS A 496 2.96 -24.36 2.41
CA CYS A 496 4.17 -23.74 1.85
C CYS A 496 5.45 -23.93 2.67
N THR A 497 6.60 -23.55 2.09
CA THR A 497 7.89 -23.39 2.77
C THR A 497 8.52 -22.03 2.44
N ILE A 498 9.35 -21.54 3.34
CA ILE A 498 10.14 -20.32 3.12
C ILE A 498 11.42 -20.69 2.36
N GLU A 499 11.58 -20.16 1.15
CA GLU A 499 12.79 -20.35 0.36
C GLU A 499 13.87 -19.38 0.83
N ASP A 500 13.56 -18.08 0.82
CA ASP A 500 14.53 -17.02 1.09
C ASP A 500 13.92 -15.87 1.90
N VAL A 501 14.78 -15.20 2.68
CA VAL A 501 14.47 -14.03 3.51
C VAL A 501 15.61 -13.03 3.41
N TRP A 502 15.29 -11.77 3.10
CA TRP A 502 16.27 -10.68 3.12
C TRP A 502 15.69 -9.41 3.75
N LEU A 503 16.57 -8.44 4.03
CA LEU A 503 16.22 -7.18 4.69
C LEU A 503 16.28 -6.01 3.68
N PRO A 504 15.14 -5.52 3.17
CA PRO A 504 15.08 -4.28 2.40
C PRO A 504 15.66 -3.14 3.23
N TRP A 505 16.41 -2.25 2.57
CA TRP A 505 17.06 -1.09 3.22
C TRP A 505 17.90 -1.40 4.45
N ARG A 506 18.31 -2.67 4.62
CA ARG A 506 19.18 -3.12 5.71
C ARG A 506 18.57 -2.85 7.10
N ARG A 507 17.23 -2.95 7.21
CA ARG A 507 16.47 -2.70 8.44
C ARG A 507 15.49 -3.82 8.74
N LEU A 508 14.93 -3.83 9.96
CA LEU A 508 13.93 -4.81 10.41
C LEU A 508 12.48 -4.32 10.26
N PHE A 509 12.21 -3.29 9.46
CA PHE A 509 10.84 -2.78 9.39
C PHE A 509 9.96 -3.77 8.61
N GLU A 510 10.36 -4.08 7.39
CA GLU A 510 9.80 -5.09 6.50
C GLU A 510 10.86 -6.15 6.14
N ILE A 511 10.42 -7.23 5.50
CA ILE A 511 11.31 -8.24 4.92
C ILE A 511 11.00 -8.43 3.45
N GLY A 512 11.98 -8.93 2.71
CA GLY A 512 11.68 -9.62 1.48
C GLY A 512 11.61 -11.11 1.74
N LEU A 513 10.67 -11.77 1.07
CA LEU A 513 10.31 -13.15 1.35
C LEU A 513 9.97 -13.85 0.03
N THR A 514 10.54 -15.04 -0.18
CA THR A 514 10.12 -15.95 -1.26
C THR A 514 9.52 -17.21 -0.65
N ILE A 515 8.34 -17.59 -1.14
CA ILE A 515 7.61 -18.77 -0.67
C ILE A 515 7.48 -19.81 -1.78
N HIS A 516 7.75 -21.06 -1.43
CA HIS A 516 7.41 -22.22 -2.25
C HIS A 516 6.09 -22.81 -1.82
N LEU A 517 5.11 -22.91 -2.72
CA LEU A 517 3.93 -23.73 -2.47
C LEU A 517 4.25 -25.20 -2.65
N LYS A 518 3.86 -26.01 -1.66
CA LYS A 518 3.98 -27.47 -1.71
C LYS A 518 2.96 -28.05 -2.69
N PRO A 519 3.25 -29.25 -3.27
CA PRO A 519 2.38 -29.93 -4.21
C PRO A 519 0.99 -30.26 -3.68
#